data_AF-A0A5R2N9G2-F1
#
_entry.id   AF-A0A5R2N9G2-F1
#
_cell.length_a   1.000
_cell.length_b   1.000
_cell.length_c   1.000
_cell.angle_alpha   90.00
_cell.angle_beta   90.00
_cell.angle_gamma   90.00
#
_symmetry.space_group_name_H-M   'P 1'
#
loop_
_entity.id
_entity.type
_entity.pdbx_description
1 polymer ?
#
loop_
_entity_poly.entity_id
_entity_poly.type
_entity_poly.pdbx_seq_one_letter_code
_entity_poly.pdbx_strand_id
1 'polypeptide(L)'
;VWARNMRAPWASDDADGNGILQTAQADRIGAAKHDVVATGDPQRLEISVPVENGVRWFQIWVDADRGDDGDVQGVVTTMVETTEQKRREQTLTTLLREVSHRSKNLLAIIQSIATQTGRYSDGVGDFLTRFRGRLQSLASSQDLVTSSNWRGAALHELVAS
;
A
#
# COMPACT_ATOMS: atom_id res chain seq x y z
N VAL A 1 -15.84 33.19 -3.90
CA VAL A 1 -15.26 31.83 -4.00
C VAL A 1 -16.40 30.82 -3.99
N TRP A 2 -16.85 30.36 -5.16
CA TRP A 2 -17.85 29.30 -5.25
C TRP A 2 -17.15 27.94 -5.15
N ALA A 3 -17.17 27.33 -3.96
CA ALA A 3 -16.70 25.97 -3.76
C ALA A 3 -17.84 24.99 -4.03
N ARG A 4 -17.93 24.43 -5.24
CA ARG A 4 -18.84 23.32 -5.53
C ARG A 4 -18.13 22.00 -5.21
N ASN A 5 -18.19 21.57 -3.95
CA ASN A 5 -17.77 20.22 -3.57
C ASN A 5 -18.65 19.22 -4.32
N MET A 6 -18.04 18.31 -5.09
CA MET A 6 -18.75 17.13 -5.56
C MET A 6 -19.07 16.29 -4.32
N ARG A 7 -20.36 16.26 -3.93
CA ARG A 7 -20.85 15.55 -2.73
C ARG A 7 -20.48 14.06 -2.86
N ALA A 8 -19.65 13.56 -1.96
CA ALA A 8 -19.48 12.12 -1.80
C ALA A 8 -20.77 11.54 -1.19
N PRO A 9 -21.24 10.35 -1.62
CA PRO A 9 -22.53 9.77 -1.19
C PRO A 9 -22.69 9.54 0.33
N TRP A 10 -21.61 9.67 1.11
CA TRP A 10 -21.57 9.42 2.54
C TRP A 10 -21.57 10.70 3.41
N ALA A 11 -21.62 11.90 2.80
CA ALA A 11 -21.68 13.15 3.55
C ALA A 11 -23.06 13.34 4.18
N SER A 12 -23.18 13.17 5.50
CA SER A 12 -24.39 13.45 6.28
C SER A 12 -24.72 14.96 6.28
N ASP A 13 -26.01 15.28 6.35
CA ASP A 13 -26.60 16.61 6.07
C ASP A 13 -26.15 17.76 6.99
N ASP A 14 -25.39 17.49 8.06
CA ASP A 14 -24.94 18.49 9.04
C ASP A 14 -23.50 19.00 8.83
N ALA A 15 -22.80 18.57 7.78
CA ALA A 15 -21.40 18.95 7.58
C ALA A 15 -21.27 20.19 6.68
N ASP A 16 -21.47 21.38 7.27
CA ASP A 16 -20.57 22.49 6.94
C ASP A 16 -19.14 21.91 7.04
N GLY A 17 -18.32 22.08 6.01
CA GLY A 17 -17.03 21.38 5.82
C GLY A 17 -15.95 21.60 6.90
N ASN A 18 -16.34 22.05 8.08
CA ASN A 18 -15.57 22.36 9.27
C ASN A 18 -15.39 21.17 10.23
N GLY A 19 -16.16 20.08 10.08
CA GLY A 19 -16.17 18.96 11.05
C GLY A 19 -15.29 17.74 10.72
N ILE A 20 -14.83 17.60 9.47
CA ILE A 20 -14.14 16.37 9.00
C ILE A 20 -12.61 16.55 8.98
N LEU A 21 -12.12 17.78 8.90
CA LEU A 21 -10.70 18.10 8.81
C LEU A 21 -10.20 18.61 10.16
N GLN A 22 -9.06 18.10 10.61
CA GLN A 22 -8.34 18.71 11.72
C GLN A 22 -7.89 20.12 11.30
N THR A 23 -7.77 21.05 12.27
CA THR A 23 -7.37 22.45 12.02
C THR A 23 -6.12 22.54 11.14
N ALA A 24 -5.10 21.72 11.42
CA ALA A 24 -3.87 21.69 10.62
C ALA A 24 -4.07 21.28 9.14
N GLN A 25 -5.06 20.44 8.83
CA GLN A 25 -5.36 20.04 7.46
C GLN A 25 -6.17 21.12 6.75
N ALA A 26 -7.13 21.73 7.46
CA ALA A 26 -7.90 22.86 6.95
C ALA A 26 -6.99 24.05 6.62
N ASP A 27 -6.04 24.37 7.48
CA ASP A 27 -5.05 25.44 7.28
C ASP A 27 -4.19 25.19 6.03
N ARG A 28 -3.74 23.95 5.83
CA ARG A 28 -2.95 23.58 4.64
C ARG A 28 -3.74 23.72 3.33
N ILE A 29 -5.01 23.33 3.32
CA ILE A 29 -5.88 23.51 2.14
C ILE A 29 -6.17 25.01 1.92
N GLY A 30 -6.41 25.76 2.99
CA GLY A 30 -6.63 27.20 2.94
C GLY A 30 -5.43 27.95 2.37
N ALA A 31 -4.24 27.64 2.86
CA ALA A 31 -2.98 28.20 2.35
C ALA A 31 -2.79 27.89 0.86
N ALA A 32 -2.98 26.63 0.45
CA ALA A 32 -2.88 26.25 -0.96
C ALA A 32 -3.88 27.00 -1.85
N LYS A 33 -5.11 27.23 -1.39
CA LYS A 33 -6.09 28.05 -2.10
C LYS A 33 -5.65 29.50 -2.23
N HIS A 34 -5.14 30.10 -1.15
CA HIS A 34 -4.66 31.48 -1.18
C HIS A 34 -3.48 31.64 -2.13
N ASP A 35 -2.54 30.70 -2.12
CA ASP A 35 -1.39 30.71 -3.02
C ASP A 35 -1.83 30.61 -4.49
N VAL A 36 -2.75 29.69 -4.82
CA VAL A 36 -3.27 29.54 -6.19
C VAL A 36 -4.04 30.79 -6.64
N VAL A 37 -4.75 31.47 -5.75
CA VAL A 37 -5.39 32.76 -6.08
C VAL A 37 -4.34 33.83 -6.38
N ALA A 38 -3.26 33.88 -5.60
CA ALA A 38 -2.23 34.90 -5.74
C ALA A 38 -1.32 34.69 -6.97
N THR A 39 -0.97 33.45 -7.28
CA THR A 39 -0.02 33.11 -8.36
C THR A 39 -0.71 32.64 -9.63
N GLY A 40 -1.88 32.00 -9.49
CA GLY A 40 -2.55 31.28 -10.56
C GLY A 40 -1.92 29.93 -10.90
N ASP A 41 -0.88 29.49 -10.16
CA ASP A 41 -0.20 28.22 -10.35
C ASP A 41 -0.90 27.09 -9.59
N PRO A 42 -1.14 25.93 -10.21
CA PRO A 42 -1.86 24.83 -9.57
C PRO A 42 -1.04 24.20 -8.44
N GLN A 43 -1.73 23.85 -7.35
CA GLN A 43 -1.15 23.17 -6.19
C GLN A 43 -1.70 21.76 -6.07
N ARG A 44 -0.82 20.81 -5.75
CA ARG A 44 -1.19 19.43 -5.43
C ARG A 44 -0.70 19.09 -4.05
N LEU A 45 -1.60 18.59 -3.23
CA LEU A 45 -1.32 18.24 -1.84
C LEU A 45 -1.96 16.91 -1.48
N GLU A 46 -1.34 16.27 -0.50
CA GLU A 46 -1.84 15.04 0.10
C GLU A 46 -2.14 15.30 1.57
N ILE A 47 -3.32 14.86 2.00
CA ILE A 47 -3.74 14.90 3.40
C ILE A 47 -4.17 13.52 3.88
N SER A 48 -4.02 13.31 5.17
CA SER A 48 -4.41 12.07 5.85
C SER A 48 -5.34 12.40 7.01
N VAL A 49 -6.60 12.01 6.93
CA VAL A 49 -7.62 12.27 7.96
C VAL A 49 -7.74 11.03 8.86
N PRO A 50 -7.40 11.12 10.16
CA PRO A 50 -7.68 10.04 11.08
C PRO A 50 -9.20 9.91 11.28
N VAL A 51 -9.69 8.67 11.23
CA VAL A 51 -11.06 8.27 11.50
C VAL A 51 -11.04 7.22 12.61
N GLU A 52 -12.20 6.94 13.21
CA GLU A 52 -12.32 5.99 14.34
C GLU A 52 -11.60 4.66 14.09
N ASN A 53 -11.63 4.16 12.85
CA ASN A 53 -10.99 2.91 12.43
C ASN A 53 -9.86 3.10 11.40
N GLY A 54 -8.95 4.04 11.65
CA GLY A 54 -7.69 4.17 10.91
C GLY A 54 -7.52 5.52 10.24
N VAL A 55 -6.94 5.54 9.05
CA VAL A 55 -6.61 6.79 8.33
C VAL A 55 -7.16 6.73 6.92
N ARG A 56 -7.83 7.81 6.50
CA ARG A 56 -8.22 8.04 5.10
C ARG A 56 -7.24 9.00 4.44
N TRP A 57 -6.86 8.69 3.22
CA TRP A 57 -5.92 9.49 2.44
C TRP A 57 -6.67 10.18 1.32
N PHE A 58 -6.41 11.47 1.15
CA PHE A 58 -6.98 12.26 0.08
C PHE A 58 -5.87 12.95 -0.70
N GLN A 59 -5.98 12.86 -2.01
CA GLN A 59 -5.23 13.68 -2.92
C GLN A 59 -6.07 14.87 -3.34
N ILE A 60 -5.51 16.06 -3.18
CA ILE A 60 -6.17 17.31 -3.44
C ILE A 60 -5.41 18.05 -4.53
N TRP A 61 -6.14 18.51 -5.53
CA TRP A 61 -5.69 19.45 -6.54
C TRP A 61 -6.44 20.76 -6.34
N VAL A 62 -5.70 21.86 -6.38
CA VAL A 62 -6.23 23.21 -6.31
C VAL A 62 -5.76 23.93 -7.55
N ASP A 63 -6.69 24.22 -8.45
CA ASP A 63 -6.43 24.84 -9.74
C ASP A 63 -7.07 26.23 -9.78
N ALA A 64 -6.42 27.17 -10.46
CA ALA A 64 -6.96 28.51 -10.64
C ALA A 64 -8.14 28.48 -11.60
N ASP A 65 -9.26 29.08 -11.20
CA ASP A 65 -10.40 29.32 -12.08
C ASP A 65 -10.18 30.67 -12.76
N ARG A 66 -9.98 30.65 -14.07
CA ARG A 66 -9.64 31.84 -14.86
C ARG A 66 -10.84 32.27 -15.69
N GLY A 67 -11.15 33.56 -15.62
CA GLY A 67 -12.15 34.16 -16.51
C GLY A 67 -11.63 34.34 -17.93
N ASP A 68 -12.50 34.82 -18.82
CA ASP A 68 -12.18 35.02 -20.25
C ASP A 68 -10.99 35.98 -20.48
N ASP A 69 -10.76 36.91 -19.55
CA ASP A 69 -9.66 37.87 -19.58
C ASP A 69 -8.32 37.31 -19.04
N GLY A 70 -8.29 36.04 -18.60
CA GLY A 70 -7.10 35.37 -18.05
C GLY A 70 -6.86 35.60 -16.55
N ASP A 71 -7.61 36.51 -15.95
CA ASP A 71 -7.58 36.82 -14.52
C ASP A 71 -8.12 35.67 -13.67
N VAL A 72 -7.48 35.43 -12.53
CA VAL A 72 -7.90 34.41 -11.55
C VAL A 72 -9.14 34.92 -10.80
N GLN A 73 -10.30 34.35 -11.10
CA GLN A 73 -11.58 34.72 -10.48
C GLN A 73 -11.93 33.80 -9.30
N GLY A 74 -11.25 32.67 -9.17
CA GLY A 74 -11.45 31.73 -8.09
C GLY A 74 -10.50 30.55 -8.12
N VAL A 75 -10.88 29.51 -7.37
CA VAL A 75 -10.15 28.24 -7.33
C VAL A 75 -11.13 27.09 -7.42
N VAL A 76 -10.77 26.09 -8.20
CA VAL A 76 -11.42 24.78 -8.22
C VAL A 76 -10.61 23.84 -7.35
N THR A 77 -11.27 23.12 -6.45
CA THR A 77 -10.60 22.11 -5.61
C THR A 77 -11.19 20.74 -5.89
N THR A 78 -10.35 19.82 -6.35
CA THR A 78 -10.71 18.42 -6.54
C THR A 78 -10.10 17.61 -5.42
N MET A 79 -10.91 16.83 -4.70
CA MET A 79 -10.46 15.92 -3.65
C MET A 79 -10.84 14.49 -4.01
N VAL A 80 -9.85 13.63 -4.16
CA VAL A 80 -10.04 12.20 -4.46
C VAL A 80 -9.50 11.38 -3.31
N GLU A 81 -10.33 10.48 -2.78
CA GLU A 81 -9.87 9.52 -1.78
C GLU A 81 -8.96 8.46 -2.42
N THR A 82 -7.76 8.29 -1.88
CA THR A 82 -6.75 7.33 -2.34
C THR A 82 -6.41 6.28 -1.28
N THR A 83 -7.23 6.18 -0.22
CA THR A 83 -7.04 5.25 0.91
C THR A 83 -6.83 3.80 0.47
N GLU A 84 -7.74 3.27 -0.35
CA GLU A 84 -7.69 1.87 -0.79
C GLU A 84 -6.48 1.59 -1.70
N GLN A 85 -6.13 2.55 -2.55
CA GLN A 85 -4.93 2.44 -3.37
C GLN A 85 -3.67 2.36 -2.48
N LYS A 86 -3.53 3.27 -1.52
CA LYS A 86 -2.39 3.25 -0.60
C LYS A 86 -2.32 2.00 0.25
N ARG A 87 -3.46 1.50 0.74
CA ARG A 87 -3.53 0.23 1.48
C ARG A 87 -3.01 -0.93 0.63
N ARG A 88 -3.45 -1.04 -0.63
CA ARG A 88 -2.96 -2.06 -1.57
C ARG A 88 -1.46 -1.93 -1.82
N GLU A 89 -0.95 -0.74 -2.05
CA GLU A 89 0.49 -0.48 -2.25
C GLU A 89 1.33 -0.87 -1.02
N GLN A 90 0.84 -0.56 0.19
CA GLN A 90 1.48 -0.95 1.44
C GLN A 90 1.48 -2.46 1.66
N THR A 91 0.34 -3.13 1.39
CA THR A 91 0.23 -4.58 1.44
C THR A 91 1.17 -5.24 0.45
N LEU A 92 1.20 -4.78 -0.80
CA LEU A 92 2.12 -5.30 -1.83
C LEU A 92 3.59 -5.12 -1.41
N THR A 93 3.95 -3.95 -0.91
CA THR A 93 5.32 -3.68 -0.44
C THR A 93 5.72 -4.62 0.70
N THR A 94 4.81 -4.87 1.64
CA THR A 94 5.03 -5.80 2.75
C THR A 94 5.19 -7.24 2.25
N LEU A 95 4.33 -7.68 1.33
CA LEU A 95 4.43 -9.00 0.71
C LEU A 95 5.74 -9.19 -0.06
N LEU A 96 6.17 -8.18 -0.83
CA LEU A 96 7.45 -8.21 -1.55
C LEU A 96 8.65 -8.33 -0.60
N ARG A 97 8.62 -7.61 0.53
CA ARG A 97 9.66 -7.76 1.57
C ARG A 97 9.67 -9.16 2.16
N GLU A 98 8.49 -9.72 2.45
CA GLU A 98 8.38 -11.06 3.01
C GLU A 98 8.86 -12.14 2.02
N VAL A 99 8.51 -12.03 0.74
CA VAL A 99 9.03 -12.91 -0.31
C VAL A 99 10.55 -12.80 -0.42
N SER A 100 11.09 -11.58 -0.42
CA SER A 100 12.53 -11.35 -0.45
C SER A 100 13.24 -11.97 0.76
N HIS A 101 12.67 -11.81 1.96
CA HIS A 101 13.18 -12.41 3.19
C HIS A 101 13.15 -13.94 3.12
N ARG A 102 12.04 -14.55 2.69
CA ARG A 102 11.93 -16.01 2.50
C ARG A 102 12.91 -16.55 1.48
N SER A 103 13.14 -15.82 0.38
CA SER A 103 14.13 -16.18 -0.63
C SER A 103 15.55 -16.22 -0.05
N LYS A 104 15.92 -15.20 0.74
CA LYS A 104 17.21 -15.18 1.46
C LYS A 104 17.34 -16.36 2.42
N ASN A 105 16.28 -16.69 3.16
CA ASN A 105 16.27 -17.83 4.07
C ASN A 105 16.44 -19.16 3.31
N LEU A 106 15.77 -19.33 2.17
CA LEU A 106 15.93 -20.52 1.33
C LEU A 106 17.36 -20.64 0.81
N LEU A 107 17.96 -19.55 0.35
CA LEU A 107 19.36 -19.54 -0.10
C LEU A 107 20.33 -19.90 1.03
N ALA A 108 20.09 -19.43 2.25
CA ALA A 108 20.89 -19.80 3.41
C ALA A 108 20.76 -21.31 3.70
N ILE A 109 19.54 -21.87 3.66
CA ILE A 109 19.29 -23.30 3.84
C ILE A 109 20.00 -24.12 2.76
N ILE A 110 19.90 -23.72 1.49
CA ILE A 110 20.58 -24.41 0.38
C ILE A 110 22.10 -24.39 0.58
N GLN A 111 22.67 -23.26 0.99
CA GLN A 111 24.10 -23.15 1.31
C GLN A 111 24.49 -24.07 2.49
N SER A 112 23.68 -24.14 3.55
CA SER A 112 23.92 -25.05 4.67
C SER A 112 23.84 -26.52 4.24
N ILE A 113 22.87 -26.89 3.38
CA ILE A 113 22.76 -28.24 2.82
C ILE A 113 23.99 -28.57 1.97
N ALA A 114 24.44 -27.64 1.12
CA ALA A 114 25.63 -27.83 0.29
C ALA A 114 26.88 -28.03 1.17
N THR A 115 27.09 -27.15 2.14
CA THR A 115 28.23 -27.21 3.07
C THR A 115 28.23 -28.51 3.86
N GLN A 116 27.09 -28.89 4.42
CA GLN A 116 26.96 -30.14 5.16
C GLN A 116 27.18 -31.34 4.25
N THR A 117 26.58 -31.38 3.07
CA THR A 117 26.75 -32.51 2.14
C THR A 117 28.20 -32.67 1.71
N GLY A 118 28.88 -31.58 1.40
CA GLY A 118 30.30 -31.60 1.02
C GLY A 118 31.21 -32.20 2.10
N ARG A 119 30.95 -31.91 3.38
CA ARG A 119 31.74 -32.46 4.50
C ARG A 119 31.66 -33.98 4.66
N TYR A 120 30.57 -34.60 4.22
CA TYR A 120 30.32 -36.05 4.41
C TYR A 120 30.28 -36.84 3.09
N SER A 121 30.79 -36.27 2.00
CA SER A 121 30.80 -36.94 0.69
C SER A 121 32.18 -37.44 0.35
N ASP A 122 32.28 -38.67 -0.14
CA ASP A 122 33.57 -39.32 -0.49
C ASP A 122 34.10 -38.91 -1.88
N GLY A 123 33.47 -37.91 -2.51
CA GLY A 123 33.84 -37.37 -3.81
C GLY A 123 32.69 -36.62 -4.49
N VAL A 124 32.97 -36.03 -5.66
CA VAL A 124 32.01 -35.20 -6.40
C VAL A 124 30.74 -35.96 -6.79
N GLY A 125 30.86 -37.24 -7.18
CA GLY A 125 29.71 -38.07 -7.55
C GLY A 125 28.75 -38.35 -6.38
N ASP A 126 29.30 -38.70 -5.21
CA ASP A 126 28.53 -38.92 -3.99
C ASP A 126 27.88 -37.61 -3.49
N PHE A 127 28.63 -36.50 -3.56
CA PHE A 127 28.10 -35.17 -3.27
C PHE A 127 26.88 -34.82 -4.12
N LEU A 128 26.99 -34.93 -5.46
CA LEU A 128 25.90 -34.59 -6.36
C LEU A 128 24.66 -35.46 -6.12
N THR A 129 24.86 -36.74 -5.82
CA THR A 129 23.77 -37.68 -5.52
C THR A 129 23.04 -37.28 -4.24
N ARG A 130 23.78 -37.09 -3.14
CA ARG A 130 23.19 -36.71 -1.84
C ARG A 130 22.58 -35.32 -1.85
N PHE A 131 23.24 -34.35 -2.49
CA PHE A 131 22.78 -32.96 -2.54
C PHE A 131 21.45 -32.84 -3.29
N ARG A 132 21.32 -33.50 -4.45
CA ARG A 132 20.06 -33.56 -5.21
C ARG A 132 18.94 -34.21 -4.41
N GLY A 133 19.20 -35.33 -3.74
CA GLY A 133 18.22 -35.98 -2.88
C GLY A 133 17.69 -35.05 -1.78
N ARG A 134 18.59 -34.33 -1.10
CA ARG A 134 18.21 -33.37 -0.05
C ARG A 134 17.44 -32.16 -0.58
N LEU A 135 17.81 -31.64 -1.76
CA LEU A 135 17.04 -30.58 -2.42
C LEU A 135 15.64 -31.04 -2.80
N GLN A 136 15.49 -32.26 -3.31
CA GLN A 136 14.18 -32.82 -3.66
C GLN A 136 13.31 -33.00 -2.40
N SER A 137 13.87 -33.51 -1.30
CA SER A 137 13.15 -33.60 -0.02
C SER A 137 12.74 -32.23 0.52
N LEU A 138 13.59 -31.20 0.37
CA LEU A 138 13.27 -29.82 0.75
C LEU A 138 12.12 -29.27 -0.11
N ALA A 139 12.16 -29.48 -1.43
CA ALA A 139 11.10 -29.05 -2.35
C ALA A 139 9.75 -29.70 -2.01
N SER A 140 9.72 -31.03 -1.83
CA SER A 140 8.50 -31.74 -1.41
C SER A 140 7.95 -31.24 -0.06
N SER A 141 8.83 -30.88 0.87
CA SER A 141 8.42 -30.31 2.16
C SER A 141 7.82 -28.90 1.98
N GLN A 142 8.39 -28.09 1.09
CA GLN A 142 7.89 -26.75 0.75
C GLN A 142 6.49 -26.81 0.11
N ASP A 143 6.25 -27.79 -0.76
CA ASP A 143 4.96 -28.02 -1.41
C ASP A 143 3.88 -28.42 -0.39
N LEU A 144 4.22 -29.31 0.56
CA LEU A 144 3.31 -29.72 1.63
C LEU A 144 2.87 -28.54 2.51
N VAL A 145 3.81 -27.70 2.95
CA VAL A 145 3.52 -26.51 3.76
C VAL A 145 2.69 -25.49 3.00
N THR A 146 2.95 -25.33 1.70
CA THR A 146 2.16 -24.40 0.87
C THR A 146 0.73 -24.93 0.70
N SER A 147 0.54 -26.24 0.48
CA SER A 147 -0.79 -26.86 0.31
C SER A 147 -1.64 -26.91 1.59
N SER A 148 -1.02 -27.05 2.76
CA SER A 148 -1.75 -27.12 4.04
C SER A 148 -2.30 -25.76 4.48
N ASN A 149 -1.59 -24.66 4.21
CA ASN A 149 -2.06 -23.30 4.48
C ASN A 149 -3.37 -22.98 3.73
N TRP A 150 -3.55 -23.46 2.49
CA TRP A 150 -4.80 -23.30 1.73
C TRP A 150 -5.98 -24.05 2.36
N ARG A 151 -5.75 -25.27 2.89
CA ARG A 151 -6.79 -26.05 3.57
C ARG A 151 -7.18 -25.46 4.92
N GLY A 152 -6.21 -24.92 5.67
CA GLY A 152 -6.45 -24.25 6.94
C GLY A 152 -7.28 -22.97 6.78
N ALA A 153 -7.01 -22.16 5.74
CA ALA A 153 -7.77 -20.96 5.43
C ALA A 153 -9.24 -21.27 5.07
N ALA A 154 -9.48 -22.28 4.22
CA ALA A 154 -10.83 -22.69 3.85
C ALA A 154 -11.65 -23.25 5.03
N LEU A 155 -11.02 -23.96 5.96
CA LEU A 155 -11.69 -24.46 7.17
C LEU A 155 -12.09 -23.32 8.12
N HIS A 156 -11.27 -22.27 8.22
CA HIS A 156 -11.56 -21.11 9.07
C HIS A 156 -12.73 -20.29 8.51
N GLU A 157 -12.83 -20.15 7.19
CA GLU A 157 -13.96 -19.48 6.53
C GLU A 157 -15.30 -20.24 6.72
N LEU A 158 -15.26 -21.58 6.75
CA LEU A 158 -16.46 -22.40 6.98
C LEU A 158 -16.96 -22.37 8.43
N VAL A 159 -16.09 -22.13 9.41
CA VAL A 159 -16.44 -22.07 10.84
C VAL A 159 -16.87 -20.66 11.26
N ALA A 160 -16.51 -19.63 10.48
CA ALA A 160 -16.91 -18.25 10.71
C ALA A 160 -18.26 -17.88 10.04
N SER A 161 -18.93 -18.84 9.38
CA SER A 161 -20.28 -18.72 8.80
C SER A 161 -21.32 -19.45 9.63
#